data_AF-A0A7W4HFN4-F1
#
_entry.id   AF-A0A7W4HFN4-F1
#
_cell.length_a   1.000
_cell.length_b   1.000
_cell.length_c   1.000
_cell.angle_alpha   90.00
_cell.angle_beta   90.00
_cell.angle_gamma   90.00
#
_symmetry.space_group_name_H-M   'P 1'
#
loop_
_entity.id
_entity.type
_entity.pdbx_description
1 polymer ?
#
loop_
_entity_poly.entity_id
_entity_poly.type
_entity_poly.pdbx_seq_one_letter_code
_entity_poly.pdbx_strand_id
1 'polypeptide(L)' 'MMENVKYKLYLQDLVAILKERLEGTMKEEYSEFDLGMQMECYNILDIIKQQAEAFNIPLAELGLEHYDLEKFMKRR' A
#
# COMPACT_ATOMS: atom_id res chain seq x y z
N MET A 1 -11.31 13.04 -18.44
CA MET A 1 -9.91 12.65 -18.74
C MET A 1 -8.90 13.27 -17.76
N MET A 2 -8.98 14.56 -17.42
CA MET A 2 -8.00 15.23 -16.54
C MET A 2 -8.10 14.86 -15.04
N GLU A 3 -9.30 14.50 -14.56
CA GLU A 3 -9.50 14.07 -13.16
C GLU A 3 -8.89 12.70 -12.87
N ASN A 4 -8.95 11.77 -13.83
CA ASN A 4 -8.40 10.43 -13.66
C ASN A 4 -6.86 10.45 -13.50
N VAL A 5 -6.19 11.41 -14.18
CA VAL A 5 -4.76 11.66 -13.99
C VAL A 5 -4.46 12.18 -12.58
N LYS A 6 -5.29 13.08 -12.03
CA LYS A 6 -5.10 13.59 -10.66
C LYS A 6 -5.28 12.49 -9.62
N TYR A 7 -6.31 11.66 -9.75
CA TYR A 7 -6.53 10.54 -8.83
C TYR A 7 -5.41 9.52 -8.90
N LYS A 8 -4.93 9.20 -10.11
CA LYS A 8 -3.76 8.34 -10.28
C LYS A 8 -2.53 8.88 -9.56
N LEU A 9 -2.16 10.13 -9.81
CA LEU A 9 -0.98 10.74 -9.17
C LEU A 9 -1.12 10.73 -7.64
N TYR A 10 -2.30 11.09 -7.14
CA TYR A 10 -2.58 11.04 -5.71
C TYR A 10 -2.42 9.63 -5.11
N LEU A 11 -2.97 8.60 -5.76
CA LEU A 11 -2.81 7.22 -5.29
C LEU A 11 -1.36 6.73 -5.40
N GLN A 12 -0.62 7.15 -6.43
CA GLN A 12 0.81 6.83 -6.56
C GLN A 12 1.63 7.43 -5.41
N ASP A 13 1.40 8.68 -5.06
CA ASP A 13 2.09 9.36 -3.96
C ASP A 13 1.78 8.67 -2.62
N LEU A 14 0.52 8.31 -2.37
CA LEU A 14 0.14 7.56 -1.17
C LEU A 14 0.83 6.18 -1.09
N VAL A 15 0.90 5.45 -2.20
CA VAL A 15 1.58 4.15 -2.26
C VAL A 15 3.08 4.32 -1.98
N ALA A 16 3.71 5.37 -2.51
CA ALA A 16 5.12 5.66 -2.24
C ALA A 16 5.37 5.91 -0.75
N ILE A 17 4.58 6.78 -0.13
CA ILE A 17 4.69 7.10 1.31
C ILE A 17 4.49 5.86 2.18
N LEU A 18 3.53 5.00 1.84
CA LEU A 18 3.28 3.77 2.60
C LEU A 18 4.41 2.75 2.46
N LYS A 19 5.02 2.65 1.27
CA LYS A 19 6.19 1.79 1.06
C LYS A 19 7.38 2.26 1.88
N GLU A 20 7.68 3.56 1.86
CA GLU A 20 8.75 4.15 2.69
C GLU A 20 8.50 3.92 4.18
N ARG A 21 7.25 4.08 4.63
CA ARG A 21 6.86 3.83 6.02
C ARG A 21 7.05 2.36 6.39
N LEU A 22 6.65 1.43 5.53
CA LEU A 22 6.83 -0.01 5.73
C LEU A 22 8.31 -0.41 5.78
N GLU A 23 9.12 0.10 4.86
CA GLU A 23 10.58 -0.10 4.86
C GLU A 23 11.22 0.41 6.16
N GLY A 24 10.78 1.57 6.67
CA GLY A 24 11.23 2.11 7.95
C GLY A 24 10.82 1.28 9.18
N THR A 25 9.84 0.38 9.05
CA THR A 25 9.46 -0.57 10.11
C THR A 25 10.21 -1.90 10.01
N MET A 26 11.00 -2.14 8.96
CA MET A 26 11.75 -3.39 8.83
C MET A 26 12.87 -3.48 9.85
N LYS A 27 12.76 -4.45 10.76
CA LYS A 27 13.68 -4.67 11.88
C LYS A 27 14.04 -6.15 11.98
N GLU A 28 15.16 -6.47 12.61
CA GLU A 28 15.55 -7.86 12.91
C GLU A 28 14.57 -8.53 13.88
N GLU A 29 14.02 -7.76 14.83
CA GLU A 29 12.94 -8.17 15.73
C GLU A 29 11.79 -7.17 15.71
N TYR A 30 10.57 -7.67 15.68
CA TYR A 30 9.34 -6.87 15.65
C TYR A 30 8.69 -6.86 17.03
N SER A 31 8.42 -5.65 17.56
CA SER A 31 7.51 -5.51 18.70
C SER A 31 6.05 -5.64 18.25
N GLU A 32 5.12 -5.88 19.19
CA GLU A 32 3.67 -5.84 18.90
C GLU A 32 3.22 -4.52 18.27
N PHE A 33 3.86 -3.41 18.67
CA PHE A 33 3.62 -2.10 18.09
C PHE A 33 4.05 -2.04 16.63
N ASP A 34 5.23 -2.58 16.29
CA ASP A 34 5.71 -2.62 14.90
C ASP A 34 4.79 -3.47 14.01
N LEU A 35 4.28 -4.60 14.54
CA LEU A 35 3.29 -5.43 13.84
C LEU A 35 1.96 -4.68 13.64
N GLY A 36 1.51 -3.93 14.64
CA GLY A 36 0.34 -3.06 14.53
C GLY A 36 0.51 -2.00 13.43
N MET A 37 1.68 -1.35 13.38
CA MET A 37 2.04 -0.39 12.35
C MET A 37 2.03 -1.00 10.94
N GLN A 38 2.53 -2.22 10.78
CA GLN A 38 2.47 -2.93 9.51
C GLN A 38 1.03 -3.26 9.11
N MET A 39 0.22 -3.76 10.04
CA MET A 39 -1.21 -4.03 9.80
C MET A 39 -1.97 -2.78 9.36
N GLU A 40 -1.70 -1.62 9.97
CA GLU A 40 -2.29 -0.35 9.55
C GLU A 40 -1.89 0.01 8.12
N CYS A 41 -0.61 -0.10 7.76
CA CYS A 41 -0.15 0.17 6.40
C CYS A 41 -0.81 -0.77 5.38
N TYR A 42 -1.03 -2.05 5.73
CA TYR A 42 -1.78 -2.98 4.88
C TYR A 42 -3.23 -2.57 4.69
N ASN A 43 -3.92 -2.16 5.76
CA ASN A 43 -5.31 -1.70 5.67
C ASN A 43 -5.42 -0.47 4.76
N ILE A 44 -4.46 0.46 4.82
CA ILE A 44 -4.45 1.64 3.94
C ILE A 44 -4.20 1.23 2.48
N LEU A 45 -3.28 0.29 2.23
CA LEU A 45 -3.04 -0.23 0.87
C LEU A 45 -4.28 -0.93 0.28
N ASP A 46 -5.06 -1.63 1.10
CA ASP A 46 -6.31 -2.24 0.66
C ASP A 46 -7.36 -1.18 0.27
N ILE A 47 -7.49 -0.13 1.08
CA ILE A 47 -8.33 1.03 0.75
C ILE A 47 -7.90 1.69 -0.56
N ILE A 48 -6.59 1.81 -0.83
CA ILE A 48 -6.06 2.34 -2.09
C ILE A 48 -6.43 1.45 -3.27
N LYS A 49 -6.42 0.12 -3.12
CA LYS A 49 -6.86 -0.81 -4.17
C LYS A 49 -8.34 -0.60 -4.51
N GLN A 50 -9.19 -0.45 -3.50
CA GLN A 50 -10.62 -0.18 -3.68
C GLN A 50 -10.85 1.17 -4.38
N GLN A 51 -10.07 2.21 -4.04
CA GLN A 51 -10.12 3.50 -4.73
C GLN A 51 -9.66 3.40 -6.19
N ALA A 52 -8.59 2.66 -6.47
CA ALA A 52 -8.09 2.43 -7.82
C ALA A 52 -9.16 1.75 -8.69
N GLU A 53 -9.86 0.76 -8.14
CA GLU A 53 -10.99 0.10 -8.80
C GLU A 53 -12.13 1.11 -9.09
N ALA A 54 -12.53 1.91 -8.09
CA ALA A 54 -13.56 2.94 -8.27
C ALA A 54 -13.21 4.00 -9.32
N PHE A 55 -11.92 4.32 -9.48
CA PHE A 55 -11.42 5.28 -10.46
C PHE A 55 -11.06 4.67 -11.82
N ASN A 56 -11.20 3.34 -11.98
CA ASN A 56 -10.75 2.58 -13.15
C ASN A 56 -9.25 2.77 -13.44
N ILE A 57 -8.43 2.78 -12.38
CA ILE A 57 -6.97 2.88 -12.45
C ILE A 57 -6.38 1.47 -12.29
N PRO A 58 -5.65 0.95 -13.28
CA PRO A 58 -4.99 -0.36 -13.16
C PRO A 58 -3.97 -0.39 -12.02
N LEU A 59 -3.97 -1.45 -11.21
CA LEU A 59 -3.03 -1.59 -10.08
C LEU A 59 -1.54 -1.59 -10.52
N ALA A 60 -1.25 -2.04 -11.74
CA ALA A 60 0.10 -1.98 -12.33
C ALA A 60 0.59 -0.53 -12.45
N GLU A 61 -0.30 0.43 -12.70
CA GLU A 61 0.05 1.85 -12.77
C GLU A 61 0.37 2.45 -11.39
N LEU A 62 -0.06 1.78 -10.30
CA LEU A 62 0.26 2.16 -8.93
C LEU A 62 1.46 1.38 -8.36
N GLY A 63 2.06 0.47 -9.15
CA GLY A 63 3.12 -0.42 -8.66
C GLY A 63 2.63 -1.39 -7.59
N LEU A 64 1.36 -1.84 -7.72
CA LEU A 64 0.69 -2.79 -6.82
C LEU A 64 0.40 -4.15 -7.48
N GLU A 65 0.86 -4.40 -8.72
CA GLU A 65 0.54 -5.62 -9.49
C GLU A 65 0.95 -6.92 -8.77
N HIS A 66 2.04 -6.89 -8.02
CA HIS A 66 2.56 -8.03 -7.26
C HIS A 66 2.39 -7.86 -5.75
N TYR A 67 1.60 -6.87 -5.33
CA TYR A 67 1.41 -6.58 -3.91
C TYR A 67 0.40 -7.57 -3.31
N ASP A 68 0.92 -8.76 -3.03
CA ASP A 68 0.23 -9.84 -2.36
C ASP A 68 0.25 -9.58 -0.85
N LEU A 69 -0.87 -9.07 -0.36
CA LEU A 69 -1.08 -8.70 1.05
C LEU A 69 -0.86 -9.91 1.98
N GLU A 70 -1.09 -11.14 1.50
CA GLU A 70 -0.90 -12.35 2.30
C GLU A 70 0.58 -12.67 2.57
N LYS A 71 1.49 -12.30 1.66
CA LYS A 71 2.91 -12.65 1.80
C LYS A 71 3.59 -11.96 2.97
N PHE A 72 3.10 -10.80 3.36
CA PHE A 72 3.62 -10.07 4.51
C PHE A 72 3.07 -10.59 5.83
N MET A 73 1.81 -11.04 5.86
CA MET A 73 1.21 -11.61 7.06
C MET A 73 1.77 -13.00 7.42
N LYS A 74 2.32 -13.73 6.44
CA LYS A 74 2.81 -15.11 6.62
C LYS A 74 4.25 -15.23 7.14
N ARG A 75 4.91 -14.15 7.59
CA ARG A 75 6.15 -14.28 8.37
C ARG A 75 5.80 -14.73 9.79
N ARG A 76 5.58 -16.03 9.95
CA ARG A 76 5.45 -16.71 11.24
C ARG A 76 6.43 -17.87 11.30
#